data_AF-A0A7V5NVV3-F1
#
_entry.id   AF-A0A7V5NVV3-F1
#
_cell.length_a   1.000
_cell.length_b   1.000
_cell.length_c   1.000
_cell.angle_alpha   90.00
_cell.angle_beta   90.00
_cell.angle_gamma   90.00
#
_symmetry.space_group_name_H-M   'P 1'
#
loop_
_entity.id
_entity.type
_entity.pdbx_description
1 polymer ?
#
loop_
_entity_poly.entity_id
_entity_poly.type
_entity_poly.pdbx_seq_one_letter_code
_entity_poly.pdbx_strand_id
1 'polypeptide(L)'
;TEPHKVLATITSRCQRYDFHRIPIKQIIEQINNITPKEHITFDDAAIFLVAKKADGSLRDALSLMDQIVSIGKDKIAKEDVLQVFGIVNIDVYHSLVQKIIGDDEKGLIEDFHQVVAEGNDMNELTLGMIEYFRNILMIKIGIIPEEVHTDDLDALSQISESFSEEDLLYAITLLVETKDKLRTSSHPVLLLETSLLKLANISRLIQVEDFSQQQQMPSFTPPAQKKKSSSEKVLFEKKPTKKKKLSNQKEEVKQEKAEPEITLNEDIIKSEWPVLNKKLQDEMPIISNHFSKTTIKNIANNFIHYSTNSRITYQMLNEDIDKITTIFSEHFHTPVKVVFEFEEPKTGKKYMHGASYEEIKKKSPKLADMIKAIDGYIIEQKPD
;
A
#
# COMPACT_ATOMS: atom_id res chain seq x y z
N THR A 1 -13.46 -17.33 12.23
CA THR A 1 -12.81 -17.24 13.56
C THR A 1 -11.36 -16.96 13.37
N GLU A 2 -10.78 -16.01 14.11
CA GLU A 2 -9.35 -15.69 14.02
C GLU A 2 -8.50 -16.67 14.85
N PRO A 3 -7.68 -17.55 14.25
CA PRO A 3 -7.00 -18.62 14.99
C PRO A 3 -5.99 -18.09 16.01
N HIS A 4 -5.41 -16.90 15.75
CA HIS A 4 -4.44 -16.25 16.64
C HIS A 4 -5.07 -15.68 17.92
N LYS A 5 -6.40 -15.52 17.98
CA LYS A 5 -7.14 -15.11 19.20
C LYS A 5 -7.58 -16.31 20.06
N VAL A 6 -7.36 -17.54 19.60
CA VAL A 6 -7.68 -18.76 20.35
C VAL A 6 -6.54 -19.07 21.33
N LEU A 7 -6.88 -19.32 22.60
CA LEU A 7 -5.91 -19.65 23.65
C LEU A 7 -5.11 -20.90 23.29
N ALA A 8 -3.79 -20.85 23.48
CA ALA A 8 -2.88 -21.98 23.20
C ALA A 8 -3.22 -23.26 23.97
N THR A 9 -3.90 -23.15 25.12
CA THR A 9 -4.43 -24.28 25.92
C THR A 9 -5.62 -25.00 25.27
N ILE A 10 -6.32 -24.35 24.34
CA ILE A 10 -7.37 -24.93 23.49
C ILE A 10 -6.71 -25.45 22.21
N THR A 11 -5.89 -24.63 21.55
CA THR A 11 -5.22 -24.98 20.29
C THR A 11 -4.30 -26.21 20.42
N SER A 12 -3.74 -26.48 21.60
CA SER A 12 -2.94 -27.69 21.88
C SER A 12 -3.76 -28.96 22.14
N ARG A 13 -5.10 -28.87 22.17
CA ARG A 13 -6.03 -29.99 22.47
C ARG A 13 -7.03 -30.26 21.35
N CYS A 14 -7.02 -29.46 20.29
CA CYS A 14 -7.92 -29.57 19.14
C CYS A 14 -7.12 -29.83 17.87
N GLN A 15 -7.57 -30.77 17.03
CA GLN A 15 -7.08 -30.87 15.66
C GLN A 15 -7.55 -29.64 14.89
N ARG A 16 -6.60 -28.84 14.39
CA ARG A 16 -6.89 -27.71 13.50
C ARG A 16 -7.08 -28.23 12.07
N TYR A 17 -8.10 -27.73 11.40
CA TYR A 17 -8.31 -27.82 9.97
C TYR A 17 -8.56 -26.39 9.47
N ASP A 18 -7.75 -25.94 8.53
CA ASP A 18 -7.90 -24.63 7.91
C ASP A 18 -8.60 -24.79 6.56
N PHE A 19 -9.77 -24.16 6.44
CA PHE A 19 -10.52 -24.10 5.19
C PHE A 19 -10.04 -22.89 4.39
N HIS A 20 -9.66 -23.14 3.14
CA HIS A 20 -9.27 -22.10 2.19
C HIS A 20 -10.52 -21.54 1.47
N ARG A 21 -10.35 -20.43 0.74
CA ARG A 21 -11.38 -19.93 -0.18
C ARG A 21 -11.67 -20.97 -1.26
N ILE A 22 -12.93 -21.10 -1.64
CA ILE A 22 -13.37 -22.01 -2.69
C ILE A 22 -13.10 -21.34 -4.04
N PRO A 23 -12.39 -21.98 -5.00
CA PRO A 23 -12.17 -21.43 -6.34
C PRO A 23 -13.49 -21.09 -7.04
N ILE A 24 -13.54 -19.99 -7.80
CA ILE A 24 -14.76 -19.48 -8.43
C ILE A 24 -15.45 -20.55 -9.30
N LYS A 25 -14.66 -21.35 -10.03
CA LYS A 25 -15.12 -22.47 -10.87
C LYS A 25 -15.91 -23.53 -10.06
N GLN A 26 -15.49 -23.82 -8.82
CA GLN A 26 -16.21 -24.75 -7.94
C GLN A 26 -17.51 -24.12 -7.40
N ILE A 27 -17.54 -22.80 -7.17
CA ILE A 27 -18.79 -22.12 -6.78
C ILE A 27 -19.80 -22.15 -7.96
N ILE A 28 -19.34 -21.85 -9.17
CA ILE A 28 -20.14 -21.95 -10.41
C ILE A 28 -20.69 -23.39 -10.57
N GLU A 29 -19.85 -24.41 -10.39
CA GLU A 29 -20.27 -25.82 -10.43
C GLU A 29 -21.34 -26.13 -9.36
N GLN A 30 -21.20 -25.63 -8.12
CA GLN A 30 -22.23 -25.85 -7.10
C GLN A 30 -23.55 -25.13 -7.40
N ILE A 31 -23.52 -23.90 -7.92
CA ILE A 31 -24.74 -23.18 -8.34
C ILE A 31 -25.43 -23.92 -9.49
N ASN A 32 -24.70 -24.32 -10.53
CA ASN A 32 -25.24 -25.12 -11.65
C ASN A 32 -25.76 -26.51 -11.22
N ASN A 33 -25.26 -27.05 -10.10
CA ASN A 33 -25.80 -28.27 -9.49
C ASN A 33 -27.07 -28.02 -8.65
N ILE A 34 -27.45 -26.77 -8.35
CA ILE A 34 -28.58 -26.41 -7.49
C ILE A 34 -29.73 -25.82 -8.30
N THR A 35 -29.47 -24.86 -9.20
CA THR A 35 -30.50 -24.15 -9.97
C THR A 35 -31.50 -25.06 -10.71
N PRO A 36 -31.14 -26.23 -11.30
CA PRO A 36 -32.12 -27.10 -11.95
C PRO A 36 -33.03 -27.86 -10.98
N LYS A 37 -32.62 -28.02 -9.71
CA LYS A 37 -33.38 -28.71 -8.65
C LYS A 37 -34.45 -27.81 -8.05
N GLU A 38 -34.13 -26.53 -7.91
CA GLU A 38 -35.05 -25.48 -7.45
C GLU A 38 -35.89 -24.88 -8.61
N HIS A 39 -35.74 -25.41 -9.83
CA HIS A 39 -36.43 -24.97 -11.06
C HIS A 39 -36.16 -23.52 -11.48
N ILE A 40 -34.94 -23.03 -11.25
CA ILE A 40 -34.52 -21.65 -11.57
C ILE A 40 -33.61 -21.66 -12.80
N THR A 41 -33.77 -20.69 -13.71
CA THR A 41 -32.85 -20.50 -14.85
C THR A 41 -31.95 -19.29 -14.62
N PHE A 42 -30.63 -19.44 -14.79
CA PHE A 42 -29.67 -18.34 -14.87
C PHE A 42 -28.93 -18.40 -16.23
N ASP A 43 -28.40 -17.28 -16.70
CA ASP A 43 -27.33 -17.26 -17.70
C ASP A 43 -25.95 -17.51 -17.08
N ASP A 44 -25.01 -18.11 -17.81
CA ASP A 44 -23.67 -18.45 -17.30
C ASP A 44 -22.92 -17.22 -16.75
N ALA A 45 -22.99 -16.08 -17.45
CA ALA A 45 -22.41 -14.82 -16.99
C ALA A 45 -23.06 -14.29 -15.69
N ALA A 46 -24.34 -14.58 -15.44
CA ALA A 46 -25.02 -14.25 -14.20
C ALA A 46 -24.52 -15.12 -13.04
N ILE A 47 -24.33 -16.43 -13.26
CA ILE A 47 -23.73 -17.35 -12.29
C ILE A 47 -22.28 -16.95 -11.99
N PHE A 48 -21.51 -16.56 -13.02
CA PHE A 48 -20.15 -16.07 -12.87
C PHE A 48 -20.09 -14.80 -11.99
N LEU A 49 -20.97 -13.82 -12.21
CA LEU A 49 -21.03 -12.62 -11.37
C LEU A 49 -21.38 -12.92 -9.91
N VAL A 50 -22.33 -13.83 -9.66
CA VAL A 50 -22.67 -14.29 -8.30
C VAL A 50 -21.46 -14.98 -7.64
N ALA A 51 -20.79 -15.89 -8.36
CA ALA A 51 -19.63 -16.60 -7.86
C ALA A 51 -18.43 -15.67 -7.60
N LYS A 52 -18.25 -14.62 -8.42
CA LYS A 52 -17.23 -13.58 -8.22
C LYS A 52 -17.54 -12.72 -6.99
N LYS A 53 -18.76 -12.17 -6.87
CA LYS A 53 -19.15 -11.31 -5.74
C LYS A 53 -19.16 -12.06 -4.40
N ALA A 54 -19.24 -13.39 -4.42
CA ALA A 54 -19.14 -14.26 -3.25
C ALA A 54 -17.71 -14.47 -2.71
N ASP A 55 -16.66 -14.02 -3.40
CA ASP A 55 -15.27 -13.93 -2.89
C ASP A 55 -14.72 -15.22 -2.23
N GLY A 56 -15.08 -16.36 -2.80
CA GLY A 56 -14.66 -17.69 -2.34
C GLY A 56 -15.52 -18.32 -1.22
N SER A 57 -16.68 -17.74 -0.90
CA SER A 57 -17.62 -18.24 0.11
C SER A 57 -18.90 -18.79 -0.51
N LEU A 58 -19.05 -20.12 -0.51
CA LEU A 58 -20.26 -20.77 -1.05
C LEU A 58 -21.54 -20.39 -0.29
N ARG A 59 -21.45 -20.06 1.01
CA ARG A 59 -22.62 -19.55 1.76
C ARG A 59 -23.10 -18.22 1.19
N ASP A 60 -22.17 -17.32 0.93
CA ASP A 60 -22.51 -15.97 0.48
C ASP A 60 -22.96 -16.03 -0.98
N ALA A 61 -22.38 -16.91 -1.80
CA ALA A 61 -22.86 -17.23 -3.16
C ALA A 61 -24.34 -17.67 -3.18
N LEU A 62 -24.74 -18.60 -2.32
CA LEU A 62 -26.14 -19.02 -2.21
C LEU A 62 -27.03 -17.90 -1.63
N SER A 63 -26.53 -17.15 -0.65
CA SER A 63 -27.27 -16.02 -0.08
C SER A 63 -27.51 -14.90 -1.11
N LEU A 64 -26.58 -14.70 -2.05
CA LEU A 64 -26.71 -13.78 -3.19
C LEU A 64 -27.67 -14.36 -4.25
N MET A 65 -27.57 -15.65 -4.55
CA MET A 65 -28.51 -16.34 -5.45
C MET A 65 -29.96 -16.17 -4.98
N ASP A 66 -30.25 -16.45 -3.70
CA ASP A 66 -31.58 -16.30 -3.09
C ASP A 66 -32.12 -14.86 -3.19
N GLN A 67 -31.25 -13.85 -3.05
CA GLN A 67 -31.62 -12.44 -3.20
C GLN A 67 -32.05 -12.10 -4.63
N ILE A 68 -31.35 -12.59 -5.66
CA ILE A 68 -31.73 -12.32 -7.07
C ILE A 68 -33.00 -13.09 -7.43
N VAL A 69 -33.15 -14.33 -6.93
CA VAL A 69 -34.35 -15.15 -7.14
C VAL A 69 -35.61 -14.48 -6.56
N SER A 70 -35.47 -13.70 -5.48
CA SER A 70 -36.59 -12.96 -4.86
C SER A 70 -37.25 -11.90 -5.77
N ILE A 71 -36.65 -11.54 -6.90
CA ILE A 71 -37.26 -10.67 -7.93
C ILE A 71 -38.44 -11.36 -8.62
N GLY A 72 -38.47 -12.71 -8.65
CA GLY A 72 -39.57 -13.47 -9.26
C GLY A 72 -39.52 -13.54 -10.79
N LYS A 73 -38.33 -13.56 -11.39
CA LYS A 73 -38.14 -13.85 -12.83
C LYS A 73 -37.87 -15.34 -13.06
N ASP A 74 -38.50 -15.93 -14.08
CA ASP A 74 -38.26 -17.33 -14.50
C ASP A 74 -36.83 -17.58 -15.02
N LYS A 75 -36.21 -16.51 -15.56
CA LYS A 75 -34.82 -16.49 -16.04
C LYS A 75 -34.11 -15.23 -15.55
N ILE A 76 -32.92 -15.41 -15.00
CA ILE A 76 -32.07 -14.36 -14.43
C ILE A 76 -30.89 -14.12 -15.38
N ALA A 77 -30.77 -12.89 -15.88
CA ALA A 77 -29.72 -12.47 -16.81
C ALA A 77 -28.53 -11.80 -16.10
N LYS A 78 -27.45 -11.52 -16.84
CA LYS A 78 -26.26 -10.77 -16.34
C LYS A 78 -26.70 -9.43 -15.73
N GLU A 79 -27.59 -8.73 -16.42
CA GLU A 79 -28.09 -7.40 -16.10
C GLU A 79 -28.89 -7.38 -14.78
N ASP A 80 -29.58 -8.47 -14.46
CA ASP A 80 -30.30 -8.60 -13.18
C ASP A 80 -29.33 -8.63 -12.00
N VAL A 81 -28.25 -9.41 -12.12
CA VAL A 81 -27.21 -9.50 -11.07
C VAL A 81 -26.49 -8.16 -10.89
N LEU A 82 -26.21 -7.45 -11.98
CA LEU A 82 -25.63 -6.11 -11.94
C LEU A 82 -26.55 -5.12 -11.23
N GLN A 83 -27.83 -5.07 -11.61
CA GLN A 83 -28.82 -4.14 -11.06
C GLN A 83 -29.08 -4.38 -9.56
N VAL A 84 -29.21 -5.63 -9.14
CA VAL A 84 -29.56 -5.99 -7.74
C VAL A 84 -28.43 -5.63 -6.77
N PHE A 85 -27.17 -5.82 -7.18
CA PHE A 85 -26.01 -5.60 -6.32
C PHE A 85 -25.29 -4.27 -6.57
N GLY A 86 -25.81 -3.40 -7.44
CA GLY A 86 -25.18 -2.13 -7.79
C GLY A 86 -23.79 -2.31 -8.41
N ILE A 87 -23.56 -3.43 -9.12
CA ILE A 87 -22.27 -3.72 -9.73
C ILE A 87 -22.21 -2.99 -11.08
N VAL A 88 -21.25 -2.07 -11.19
CA VAL A 88 -20.94 -1.38 -12.46
C VAL A 88 -20.52 -2.42 -13.51
N ASN A 89 -21.15 -2.37 -14.68
CA ASN A 89 -20.88 -3.30 -15.78
C ASN A 89 -19.46 -3.10 -16.35
N ILE A 90 -18.81 -4.19 -16.80
CA ILE A 90 -17.45 -4.15 -17.33
C ILE A 90 -17.28 -3.23 -18.56
N ASP A 91 -18.35 -3.09 -19.35
CA ASP A 91 -18.41 -2.21 -20.52
C ASP A 91 -18.14 -0.72 -20.16
N VAL A 92 -18.47 -0.29 -18.94
CA VAL A 92 -18.15 1.05 -18.43
C VAL A 92 -16.65 1.23 -18.26
N TYR A 93 -15.97 0.27 -17.63
CA TYR A 93 -14.51 0.30 -17.49
C TYR A 93 -13.81 0.21 -18.84
N HIS A 94 -14.36 -0.57 -19.78
CA HIS A 94 -13.88 -0.60 -21.15
C HIS A 94 -13.98 0.78 -21.83
N SER A 95 -15.13 1.48 -21.75
CA SER A 95 -15.27 2.82 -22.32
C SER A 95 -14.26 3.80 -21.72
N LEU A 96 -14.19 3.90 -20.38
CA LEU A 96 -13.27 4.80 -19.68
C LEU A 96 -11.79 4.51 -20.05
N VAL A 97 -11.39 3.24 -20.20
CA VAL A 97 -10.02 2.89 -20.59
C VAL A 97 -9.76 3.16 -22.09
N GLN A 98 -10.72 2.95 -22.98
CA GLN A 98 -10.59 3.37 -24.38
C GLN A 98 -10.44 4.90 -24.51
N LYS A 99 -11.12 5.69 -23.68
CA LYS A 99 -10.95 7.15 -23.59
C LYS A 99 -9.54 7.54 -23.13
N ILE A 100 -8.98 6.82 -22.16
CA ILE A 100 -7.59 7.01 -21.68
C ILE A 100 -6.58 6.68 -22.80
N ILE A 101 -6.74 5.55 -23.50
CA ILE A 101 -5.85 5.16 -24.62
C ILE A 101 -5.94 6.17 -25.78
N GLY A 102 -7.11 6.75 -26.02
CA GLY A 102 -7.37 7.69 -27.11
C GLY A 102 -7.01 9.16 -26.86
N ASP A 103 -6.37 9.51 -25.73
CA ASP A 103 -6.12 10.90 -25.29
C ASP A 103 -7.43 11.75 -25.16
N ASP A 104 -8.61 11.13 -25.09
CA ASP A 104 -9.93 11.82 -25.05
C ASP A 104 -10.33 12.19 -23.62
N GLU A 105 -9.56 13.12 -23.02
CA GLU A 105 -9.82 13.69 -21.68
C GLU A 105 -11.27 14.21 -21.52
N LYS A 106 -11.87 14.74 -22.60
CA LYS A 106 -13.23 15.26 -22.59
C LYS A 106 -14.24 14.13 -22.48
N GLY A 107 -14.17 13.15 -23.39
CA GLY A 107 -15.04 11.98 -23.38
C GLY A 107 -14.89 11.14 -22.11
N LEU A 108 -13.67 11.05 -21.55
CA LEU A 108 -13.43 10.38 -20.27
C LEU A 108 -14.24 10.98 -19.12
N ILE A 109 -14.32 12.31 -19.05
CA ILE A 109 -15.07 13.01 -18.00
C ILE A 109 -16.57 13.05 -18.30
N GLU A 110 -17.00 13.11 -19.56
CA GLU A 110 -18.41 12.98 -19.94
C GLU A 110 -18.97 11.59 -19.63
N ASP A 111 -18.25 10.52 -19.97
CA ASP A 111 -18.59 9.14 -19.61
C ASP A 111 -18.65 8.97 -18.08
N PHE A 112 -17.64 9.48 -17.35
CA PHE A 112 -17.62 9.44 -15.87
C PHE A 112 -18.78 10.21 -15.25
N HIS A 113 -19.14 11.38 -15.78
CA HIS A 113 -20.29 12.16 -15.30
C HIS A 113 -21.63 11.44 -15.54
N GLN A 114 -21.76 10.67 -16.63
CA GLN A 114 -22.93 9.79 -16.81
C GLN A 114 -22.98 8.71 -15.72
N VAL A 115 -21.87 8.02 -15.45
CA VAL A 115 -21.79 6.98 -14.40
C VAL A 115 -22.14 7.52 -13.01
N VAL A 116 -21.74 8.76 -12.71
CA VAL A 116 -22.14 9.48 -11.48
C VAL A 116 -23.64 9.81 -11.48
N ALA A 117 -24.20 10.27 -12.61
CA ALA A 117 -25.61 10.61 -12.75
C ALA A 117 -26.55 9.40 -12.67
N GLU A 118 -26.08 8.21 -13.07
CA GLU A 118 -26.76 6.92 -12.90
C GLU A 118 -26.78 6.43 -11.43
N GLY A 119 -26.04 7.08 -10.52
CA GLY A 119 -26.07 6.82 -9.08
C GLY A 119 -25.15 5.70 -8.59
N ASN A 120 -24.16 5.29 -9.40
CA ASN A 120 -23.17 4.27 -9.03
C ASN A 120 -22.30 4.73 -7.83
N ASP A 121 -21.92 3.82 -6.93
CA ASP A 121 -21.04 4.16 -5.80
C ASP A 121 -19.59 4.37 -6.25
N MET A 122 -18.98 5.47 -5.80
CA MET A 122 -17.62 5.86 -6.18
C MET A 122 -16.54 4.91 -5.66
N ASN A 123 -16.77 4.23 -4.53
CA ASN A 123 -15.80 3.30 -3.93
C ASN A 123 -15.83 1.95 -4.66
N GLU A 124 -17.01 1.47 -5.07
CA GLU A 124 -17.16 0.28 -5.92
C GLU A 124 -16.63 0.56 -7.33
N LEU A 125 -16.95 1.71 -7.93
CA LEU A 125 -16.41 2.14 -9.24
C LEU A 125 -14.87 2.17 -9.23
N THR A 126 -14.28 2.74 -8.17
CA THR A 126 -12.81 2.77 -8.01
C THR A 126 -12.24 1.37 -7.76
N LEU A 127 -12.95 0.50 -7.05
CA LEU A 127 -12.53 -0.89 -6.85
C LEU A 127 -12.50 -1.66 -8.18
N GLY A 128 -13.56 -1.54 -8.98
CA GLY A 128 -13.64 -2.17 -10.29
C GLY A 128 -12.61 -1.64 -11.27
N MET A 129 -12.28 -0.34 -11.25
CA MET A 129 -11.14 0.19 -12.01
C MET A 129 -9.79 -0.42 -11.57
N ILE A 130 -9.56 -0.59 -10.26
CA ILE A 130 -8.35 -1.27 -9.75
C ILE A 130 -8.31 -2.73 -10.21
N GLU A 131 -9.44 -3.46 -10.13
CA GLU A 131 -9.54 -4.82 -10.66
C GLU A 131 -9.31 -4.87 -12.17
N TYR A 132 -9.84 -3.91 -12.93
CA TYR A 132 -9.72 -3.85 -14.38
C TYR A 132 -8.25 -3.67 -14.80
N PHE A 133 -7.55 -2.68 -14.23
CA PHE A 133 -6.11 -2.50 -14.48
C PHE A 133 -5.26 -3.66 -13.96
N ARG A 134 -5.60 -4.28 -12.81
CA ARG A 134 -4.97 -5.54 -12.37
C ARG A 134 -5.13 -6.62 -13.44
N ASN A 135 -6.33 -6.83 -13.96
CA ASN A 135 -6.62 -7.92 -14.89
C ASN A 135 -5.89 -7.71 -16.21
N ILE A 136 -5.81 -6.47 -16.71
CA ILE A 136 -4.97 -6.10 -17.87
C ILE A 136 -3.50 -6.43 -17.59
N LEU A 137 -2.96 -6.06 -16.42
CA LEU A 137 -1.57 -6.35 -16.04
C LEU A 137 -1.29 -7.86 -15.93
N MET A 138 -2.19 -8.63 -15.33
CA MET A 138 -2.06 -10.10 -15.25
C MET A 138 -2.03 -10.73 -16.65
N ILE A 139 -2.95 -10.33 -17.53
CA ILE A 139 -3.01 -10.81 -18.92
C ILE A 139 -1.72 -10.43 -19.67
N LYS A 140 -1.21 -9.20 -19.47
CA LYS A 140 0.04 -8.72 -20.07
C LYS A 140 1.26 -9.59 -19.70
N ILE A 141 1.36 -10.03 -18.45
CA ILE A 141 2.43 -10.94 -17.98
C ILE A 141 2.13 -12.44 -18.25
N GLY A 142 1.09 -12.75 -19.05
CA GLY A 142 0.74 -14.11 -19.46
C GLY A 142 -0.07 -14.92 -18.44
N ILE A 143 -0.71 -14.27 -17.47
CA ILE A 143 -1.54 -14.91 -16.44
C ILE A 143 -3.01 -14.55 -16.66
N ILE A 144 -3.84 -15.54 -17.00
CA ILE A 144 -5.30 -15.36 -17.08
C ILE A 144 -5.89 -15.42 -15.66
N PRO A 145 -6.51 -14.34 -15.13
CA PRO A 145 -7.13 -14.36 -13.81
C PRO A 145 -8.40 -15.22 -13.79
N GLU A 146 -8.72 -15.87 -12.67
CA GLU A 146 -10.01 -16.57 -12.55
C GLU A 146 -11.20 -15.59 -12.40
N GLU A 147 -10.94 -14.32 -12.05
CA GLU A 147 -11.97 -13.31 -11.81
C GLU A 147 -12.39 -12.53 -13.08
N VAL A 148 -12.07 -13.06 -14.27
CA VAL A 148 -12.41 -12.55 -15.61
C VAL A 148 -13.28 -13.59 -16.35
N HIS A 149 -14.36 -13.16 -17.00
CA HIS A 149 -15.22 -14.06 -17.78
C HIS A 149 -14.56 -14.37 -19.14
N THR A 150 -14.87 -15.52 -19.75
CA THR A 150 -14.27 -15.93 -21.04
C THR A 150 -14.45 -14.89 -22.13
N ASP A 151 -15.61 -14.25 -22.16
CA ASP A 151 -16.06 -13.36 -23.23
C ASP A 151 -15.35 -12.00 -23.15
N ASP A 152 -14.80 -11.64 -21.98
CA ASP A 152 -14.05 -10.41 -21.74
C ASP A 152 -12.57 -10.53 -22.13
N LEU A 153 -12.05 -11.76 -22.29
CA LEU A 153 -10.60 -12.03 -22.42
C LEU A 153 -9.99 -11.41 -23.67
N ASP A 154 -10.64 -11.50 -24.82
CA ASP A 154 -10.11 -10.97 -26.08
C ASP A 154 -10.01 -9.44 -26.04
N ALA A 155 -11.03 -8.77 -25.47
CA ALA A 155 -11.08 -7.32 -25.32
C ALA A 155 -10.03 -6.80 -24.32
N LEU A 156 -9.85 -7.50 -23.19
CA LEU A 156 -8.81 -7.18 -22.21
C LEU A 156 -7.39 -7.43 -22.76
N SER A 157 -7.22 -8.47 -23.58
CA SER A 157 -5.95 -8.79 -24.23
C SER A 157 -5.53 -7.68 -25.20
N GLN A 158 -6.44 -7.21 -26.05
CA GLN A 158 -6.20 -6.07 -26.96
C GLN A 158 -5.86 -4.78 -26.21
N ILE A 159 -6.55 -4.49 -25.09
CA ILE A 159 -6.21 -3.35 -24.23
C ILE A 159 -4.81 -3.51 -23.61
N SER A 160 -4.37 -4.72 -23.26
CA SER A 160 -3.05 -4.96 -22.66
C SER A 160 -1.85 -4.66 -23.59
N GLU A 161 -2.08 -4.60 -24.90
CA GLU A 161 -1.08 -4.17 -25.88
C GLU A 161 -0.88 -2.64 -25.89
N SER A 162 -1.86 -1.87 -25.40
CA SER A 162 -1.87 -0.39 -25.46
C SER A 162 -1.16 0.30 -24.29
N PHE A 163 -0.74 -0.45 -23.27
CA PHE A 163 -0.05 0.06 -22.08
C PHE A 163 1.28 -0.69 -21.85
N SER A 164 2.28 -0.05 -21.26
CA SER A 164 3.45 -0.72 -20.67
C SER A 164 3.10 -1.39 -19.32
N GLU A 165 4.04 -2.14 -18.72
CA GLU A 165 3.81 -2.70 -17.37
C GLU A 165 3.89 -1.59 -16.32
N GLU A 166 4.75 -0.61 -16.55
CA GLU A 166 4.97 0.60 -15.76
C GLU A 166 3.72 1.49 -15.72
N ASP A 167 3.07 1.72 -16.86
CA ASP A 167 1.79 2.45 -16.96
C ASP A 167 0.70 1.80 -16.09
N LEU A 168 0.59 0.47 -16.13
CA LEU A 168 -0.42 -0.30 -15.40
C LEU A 168 -0.14 -0.33 -13.90
N LEU A 169 1.14 -0.48 -13.50
CA LEU A 169 1.57 -0.40 -12.10
C LEU A 169 1.32 1.00 -11.52
N TYR A 170 1.59 2.06 -12.30
CA TYR A 170 1.24 3.44 -11.92
C TYR A 170 -0.27 3.61 -11.77
N ALA A 171 -1.06 3.14 -12.75
CA ALA A 171 -2.52 3.25 -12.74
C ALA A 171 -3.15 2.60 -11.49
N ILE A 172 -2.72 1.36 -11.17
CA ILE A 172 -3.15 0.64 -9.97
C ILE A 172 -2.76 1.40 -8.71
N THR A 173 -1.52 1.89 -8.61
CA THR A 173 -1.02 2.62 -7.43
C THR A 173 -1.80 3.92 -7.19
N LEU A 174 -1.99 4.73 -8.25
CA LEU A 174 -2.77 5.96 -8.19
C LEU A 174 -4.22 5.70 -7.78
N LEU A 175 -4.86 4.66 -8.34
CA LEU A 175 -6.25 4.34 -8.00
C LEU A 175 -6.41 3.79 -6.57
N VAL A 176 -5.45 3.00 -6.06
CA VAL A 176 -5.43 2.55 -4.65
C VAL A 176 -5.31 3.75 -3.71
N GLU A 177 -4.38 4.67 -3.96
CA GLU A 177 -4.27 5.93 -3.22
C GLU A 177 -5.57 6.76 -3.27
N THR A 178 -6.21 6.82 -4.43
CA THR A 178 -7.48 7.52 -4.64
C THR A 178 -8.60 6.85 -3.84
N LYS A 179 -8.66 5.52 -3.78
CA LYS A 179 -9.65 4.77 -2.99
C LYS A 179 -9.55 5.04 -1.49
N ASP A 180 -8.35 5.09 -0.94
CA ASP A 180 -8.17 5.41 0.49
C ASP A 180 -8.56 6.85 0.83
N LYS A 181 -8.28 7.79 -0.09
CA LYS A 181 -8.65 9.21 0.03
C LYS A 181 -10.16 9.45 -0.19
N LEU A 182 -10.82 8.65 -1.03
CA LEU A 182 -12.27 8.75 -1.28
C LEU A 182 -13.09 8.54 -0.01
N ARG A 183 -12.73 7.55 0.81
CA ARG A 183 -13.44 7.18 2.05
C ARG A 183 -13.57 8.32 3.07
N THR A 184 -12.73 9.35 2.99
CA THR A 184 -12.74 10.52 3.90
C THR A 184 -12.92 11.85 3.18
N SER A 185 -13.15 11.86 1.86
CA SER A 185 -13.27 13.08 1.06
C SER A 185 -14.67 13.69 1.13
N SER A 186 -14.75 15.00 1.39
CA SER A 186 -15.98 15.79 1.22
C SER A 186 -16.38 15.99 -0.25
N HIS A 187 -15.47 15.71 -1.20
CA HIS A 187 -15.64 15.92 -2.64
C HIS A 187 -15.12 14.69 -3.43
N PRO A 188 -15.82 13.55 -3.36
CA PRO A 188 -15.36 12.31 -3.97
C PRO A 188 -15.32 12.37 -5.51
N VAL A 189 -16.28 13.05 -6.14
CA VAL A 189 -16.34 13.24 -7.60
C VAL A 189 -15.09 13.94 -8.12
N LEU A 190 -14.75 15.11 -7.57
CA LEU A 190 -13.54 15.89 -7.93
C LEU A 190 -12.23 15.10 -7.73
N LEU A 191 -12.17 14.27 -6.68
CA LEU A 191 -11.02 13.42 -6.42
C LEU A 191 -10.86 12.34 -7.50
N LEU A 192 -11.96 11.81 -8.03
CA LEU A 192 -11.93 10.89 -9.17
C LEU A 192 -11.65 11.60 -10.50
N GLU A 193 -12.28 12.74 -10.79
CA GLU A 193 -11.98 13.57 -11.99
C GLU A 193 -10.46 13.83 -12.10
N THR A 194 -9.85 14.34 -11.03
CA THR A 194 -8.41 14.64 -10.98
C THR A 194 -7.51 13.40 -10.99
N SER A 195 -8.06 12.21 -10.77
CA SER A 195 -7.33 10.93 -10.90
C SER A 195 -7.47 10.36 -12.30
N LEU A 196 -8.67 10.39 -12.90
CA LEU A 196 -8.93 9.99 -14.29
C LEU A 196 -8.13 10.87 -15.27
N LEU A 197 -8.06 12.18 -15.06
CA LEU A 197 -7.23 13.08 -15.88
C LEU A 197 -5.72 12.81 -15.74
N LYS A 198 -5.24 12.27 -14.60
CA LYS A 198 -3.86 11.80 -14.47
C LYS A 198 -3.64 10.49 -15.22
N LEU A 199 -4.61 9.56 -15.20
CA LEU A 199 -4.56 8.33 -16.00
C LEU A 199 -4.51 8.65 -17.50
N ALA A 200 -5.31 9.61 -17.98
CA ALA A 200 -5.24 10.13 -19.36
C ALA A 200 -3.91 10.85 -19.70
N ASN A 201 -3.03 11.09 -18.72
CA ASN A 201 -1.72 11.70 -18.91
C ASN A 201 -0.56 10.77 -18.52
N ILE A 202 -0.82 9.47 -18.28
CA ILE A 202 0.16 8.48 -17.78
C ILE A 202 1.50 8.54 -18.53
N SER A 203 1.48 8.42 -19.86
CA SER A 203 2.69 8.36 -20.67
C SER A 203 3.41 9.71 -20.79
N ARG A 204 2.74 10.83 -20.47
CA ARG A 204 3.36 12.16 -20.33
C ARG A 204 3.99 12.36 -18.95
N LEU A 205 3.37 11.82 -17.89
CA LEU A 205 3.85 11.96 -16.50
C LEU A 205 5.13 11.16 -16.27
N ILE A 206 5.17 9.88 -16.66
CA ILE A 206 6.32 8.98 -16.42
C ILE A 206 7.60 9.54 -17.08
N GLN A 207 7.50 10.10 -18.30
CA GLN A 207 8.63 10.73 -18.99
C GLN A 207 9.22 11.93 -18.24
N VAL A 208 8.40 12.71 -17.52
CA VAL A 208 8.86 13.88 -16.76
C VAL A 208 9.66 13.48 -15.51
N GLU A 209 9.30 12.35 -14.89
CA GLU A 209 10.04 11.77 -13.77
C GLU A 209 11.46 11.36 -14.21
N ASP A 210 11.61 10.70 -15.37
CA ASP A 210 12.91 10.34 -15.95
C ASP A 210 13.77 11.56 -16.30
N PHE A 211 13.19 12.58 -16.94
CA PHE A 211 13.91 13.83 -17.22
C PHE A 211 14.35 14.55 -15.94
N SER A 212 13.61 14.41 -14.84
CA SER A 212 13.95 15.02 -13.55
C SER A 212 15.16 14.36 -12.89
N GLN A 213 15.41 13.07 -13.14
CA GLN A 213 16.60 12.38 -12.64
C GLN A 213 17.87 12.67 -13.47
N GLN A 214 17.74 13.06 -14.74
CA GLN A 214 18.89 13.30 -15.62
C GLN A 214 19.49 14.72 -15.54
N GLN A 215 18.80 15.70 -14.92
CA GLN A 215 19.31 17.07 -14.80
C GLN A 215 20.28 17.27 -13.61
N GLN A 216 21.49 16.72 -13.72
CA GLN A 216 22.63 17.26 -12.98
C GLN A 216 22.92 18.69 -13.48
N MET A 217 22.58 19.70 -12.67
CA MET A 217 22.82 21.10 -13.00
C MET A 217 24.32 21.37 -13.26
N PRO A 218 24.70 21.93 -14.44
CA PRO A 218 26.06 22.43 -14.62
C PRO A 218 26.31 23.60 -13.66
N SER A 219 27.37 23.51 -12.87
CA SER A 219 27.66 24.45 -11.78
C SER A 219 28.05 25.84 -12.31
N PHE A 220 27.06 26.74 -12.33
CA PHE A 220 27.24 28.12 -12.79
C PHE A 220 28.12 28.93 -11.81
N THR A 221 29.44 28.86 -11.99
CA THR A 221 30.43 29.61 -11.22
C THR A 221 30.56 31.04 -11.76
N PRO A 222 30.17 32.09 -11.00
CA PRO A 222 30.25 33.47 -11.49
C PRO A 222 31.71 33.96 -11.50
N PRO A 223 32.24 34.49 -12.63
CA PRO A 223 33.59 35.04 -12.67
C PRO A 223 33.76 36.27 -11.76
N ALA A 224 34.82 36.29 -10.97
CA ALA A 224 35.00 37.31 -9.93
C ALA A 224 35.54 38.66 -10.47
N GLN A 225 34.73 39.71 -10.27
CA GLN A 225 35.10 41.13 -10.15
C GLN A 225 35.66 41.91 -11.36
N LYS A 226 35.04 43.09 -11.59
CA LYS A 226 35.75 44.39 -11.46
C LYS A 226 34.78 45.49 -11.01
N LYS A 227 35.20 46.33 -10.07
CA LYS A 227 34.41 47.43 -9.49
C LYS A 227 34.67 48.76 -10.20
N LYS A 228 33.61 49.55 -10.41
CA LYS A 228 33.55 51.03 -10.45
C LYS A 228 32.05 51.43 -10.39
N SER A 229 31.54 52.49 -9.77
CA SER A 229 31.85 53.28 -8.57
C SER A 229 31.16 54.65 -8.72
N SER A 230 29.88 54.75 -8.39
CA SER A 230 29.17 56.02 -8.16
C SER A 230 27.81 55.68 -7.52
N SER A 231 27.50 55.92 -6.24
CA SER A 231 27.64 57.11 -5.38
C SER A 231 26.49 58.10 -5.52
N GLU A 232 25.44 57.91 -4.70
CA GLU A 232 24.57 59.02 -4.30
C GLU A 232 24.15 58.84 -2.82
N LYS A 233 23.68 59.90 -2.17
CA LYS A 233 23.44 59.97 -0.72
C LYS A 233 22.00 60.39 -0.43
N VAL A 234 21.39 59.79 0.59
CA VAL A 234 20.42 60.48 1.45
C VAL A 234 20.81 60.26 2.91
N LEU A 235 20.49 61.22 3.76
CA LEU A 235 20.95 61.38 5.15
C LEU A 235 19.74 61.56 6.07
N PHE A 236 19.68 60.86 7.21
CA PHE A 236 19.07 61.27 8.49
C PHE A 236 19.38 60.15 9.51
N GLU A 237 20.45 60.24 10.30
CA GLU A 237 20.67 61.03 11.53
C GLU A 237 20.33 60.24 12.82
N LYS A 238 21.22 60.32 13.82
CA LYS A 238 21.14 59.63 15.11
C LYS A 238 21.24 60.64 16.25
N LYS A 239 20.64 60.35 17.42
CA LYS A 239 21.20 60.53 18.80
C LYS A 239 20.12 60.33 19.89
N PRO A 240 20.46 60.24 21.21
CA PRO A 240 21.77 59.92 21.82
C PRO A 240 21.76 59.02 23.10
N THR A 241 22.87 58.30 23.33
CA THR A 241 23.48 57.99 24.67
C THR A 241 22.75 57.05 25.66
N LYS A 242 23.37 56.49 26.73
CA LYS A 242 24.72 56.62 27.38
C LYS A 242 25.24 55.20 27.78
N LYS A 243 26.54 54.84 27.65
CA LYS A 243 27.67 54.89 28.66
C LYS A 243 27.39 54.17 30.00
N LYS A 244 28.29 53.43 30.68
CA LYS A 244 29.66 52.84 30.46
C LYS A 244 29.76 51.58 31.40
N LYS A 245 30.82 50.79 31.65
CA LYS A 245 32.33 50.79 31.60
C LYS A 245 32.77 49.35 31.12
N LEU A 246 33.99 48.98 30.68
CA LEU A 246 35.33 48.77 31.32
C LEU A 246 35.34 47.91 32.60
N SER A 247 36.27 46.98 32.86
CA SER A 247 37.63 46.74 32.30
C SER A 247 37.87 45.22 32.20
N ASN A 248 38.43 44.60 31.14
CA ASN A 248 39.68 44.83 30.38
C ASN A 248 40.97 44.44 31.12
N GLN A 249 41.53 43.27 30.75
CA GLN A 249 42.95 42.88 30.80
C GLN A 249 43.34 42.22 29.46
N LYS A 250 44.63 41.95 29.24
CA LYS A 250 45.26 41.86 27.90
C LYS A 250 45.55 40.43 27.38
N GLU A 251 45.87 40.40 26.08
CA GLU A 251 46.27 39.25 25.27
C GLU A 251 47.56 38.55 25.75
N GLU A 252 47.65 37.24 25.51
CA GLU A 252 48.83 36.63 24.90
C GLU A 252 48.41 35.45 23.97
N VAL A 253 49.35 34.80 23.26
CA VAL A 253 49.13 34.41 21.85
C VAL A 253 49.22 32.89 21.53
N LYS A 254 48.44 32.44 20.53
CA LYS A 254 48.40 31.09 19.85
C LYS A 254 47.87 29.93 20.73
N GLN A 255 46.92 29.12 20.29
CA GLN A 255 46.90 28.40 19.00
C GLN A 255 45.50 28.27 18.37
N GLU A 256 45.49 28.08 17.06
CA GLU A 256 44.31 27.69 16.28
C GLU A 256 43.98 26.21 16.55
N LYS A 257 42.76 25.92 17.00
CA LYS A 257 42.23 24.57 17.20
C LYS A 257 40.84 24.49 16.59
N ALA A 258 40.56 23.38 15.92
CA ALA A 258 39.27 23.13 15.30
C ALA A 258 38.13 23.18 16.32
N GLU A 259 36.96 23.64 15.85
CA GLU A 259 35.70 23.40 16.55
C GLU A 259 35.49 21.88 16.67
N PRO A 260 35.05 21.38 17.83
CA PRO A 260 34.94 19.94 18.05
C PRO A 260 33.79 19.35 17.23
N GLU A 261 34.10 18.35 16.39
CA GLU A 261 33.08 17.46 15.87
C GLU A 261 32.36 16.80 17.06
N ILE A 262 31.05 17.06 17.19
CA ILE A 262 30.23 16.40 18.21
C ILE A 262 30.01 14.96 17.75
N THR A 263 30.84 14.05 18.26
CA THR A 263 30.66 12.61 18.07
C THR A 263 29.44 12.16 18.86
N LEU A 264 28.29 12.19 18.19
CA LEU A 264 27.03 11.60 18.67
C LEU A 264 27.29 10.18 19.18
N ASN A 265 27.10 9.99 20.48
CA ASN A 265 27.28 8.73 21.17
C ASN A 265 26.01 8.36 21.95
N GLU A 266 25.96 7.11 22.41
CA GLU A 266 24.76 6.57 23.05
C GLU A 266 24.42 7.28 24.36
N ASP A 267 25.42 7.82 25.07
CA ASP A 267 25.25 8.49 26.36
C ASP A 267 24.67 9.90 26.20
N ILE A 268 25.09 10.66 25.19
CA ILE A 268 24.50 11.97 24.83
C ILE A 268 23.04 11.80 24.40
N ILE A 269 22.74 10.78 23.58
CA ILE A 269 21.36 10.52 23.16
C ILE A 269 20.51 10.10 24.37
N LYS A 270 21.03 9.31 25.32
CA LYS A 270 20.34 8.97 26.57
C LYS A 270 20.14 10.15 27.51
N SER A 271 21.09 11.09 27.62
CA SER A 271 20.96 12.26 28.50
C SER A 271 19.94 13.26 27.99
N GLU A 272 19.89 13.49 26.67
CA GLU A 272 18.95 14.42 26.04
C GLU A 272 17.60 13.77 25.70
N TRP A 273 17.48 12.43 25.74
CA TRP A 273 16.23 11.71 25.46
C TRP A 273 14.98 12.26 26.18
N PRO A 274 15.01 12.68 27.45
CA PRO A 274 13.84 13.26 28.11
C PRO A 274 13.36 14.58 27.49
N VAL A 275 14.27 15.36 26.91
CA VAL A 275 13.97 16.63 26.23
C VAL A 275 13.48 16.36 24.82
N LEU A 276 14.18 15.50 24.07
CA LEU A 276 13.84 15.10 22.72
C LEU A 276 12.47 14.39 22.65
N ASN A 277 12.22 13.43 23.54
CA ASN A 277 10.93 12.75 23.61
C ASN A 277 9.79 13.68 24.01
N LYS A 278 10.06 14.74 24.79
CA LYS A 278 9.05 15.77 25.05
C LYS A 278 8.73 16.56 23.78
N LYS A 279 9.73 16.99 22.99
CA LYS A 279 9.49 17.66 21.70
C LYS A 279 8.70 16.75 20.75
N LEU A 280 9.07 15.47 20.65
CA LEU A 280 8.32 14.46 19.89
C LEU A 280 6.88 14.26 20.41
N GLN A 281 6.63 14.38 21.73
CA GLN A 281 5.29 14.26 22.30
C GLN A 281 4.43 15.50 22.04
N ASP A 282 5.03 16.71 22.12
CA ASP A 282 4.35 17.98 21.89
C ASP A 282 4.03 18.19 20.39
N GLU A 283 4.89 17.73 19.47
CA GLU A 283 4.71 17.86 18.01
C GLU A 283 4.05 16.63 17.35
N MET A 284 4.35 15.41 17.81
CA MET A 284 3.98 14.16 17.14
C MET A 284 3.55 13.04 18.14
N PRO A 285 2.48 13.22 18.92
CA PRO A 285 2.15 12.35 20.07
C PRO A 285 1.93 10.87 19.75
N ILE A 286 1.44 10.54 18.53
CA ILE A 286 1.31 9.15 18.07
C ILE A 286 2.69 8.53 17.83
N ILE A 287 3.57 9.26 17.16
CA ILE A 287 4.95 8.84 16.87
C ILE A 287 5.75 8.66 18.16
N SER A 288 5.68 9.56 19.13
CA SER A 288 6.34 9.39 20.44
C SER A 288 5.95 8.07 21.14
N ASN A 289 4.67 7.70 21.13
CA ASN A 289 4.19 6.42 21.68
C ASN A 289 4.73 5.19 20.91
N HIS A 290 4.92 5.29 19.60
CA HIS A 290 5.58 4.25 18.82
C HIS A 290 7.10 4.22 19.06
N PHE A 291 7.75 5.38 19.16
CA PHE A 291 9.17 5.53 19.41
C PHE A 291 9.59 4.90 20.75
N SER A 292 8.73 5.00 21.78
CA SER A 292 8.93 4.35 23.09
C SER A 292 9.07 2.82 23.05
N LYS A 293 8.76 2.19 21.90
CA LYS A 293 8.83 0.74 21.64
C LYS A 293 9.99 0.38 20.70
N THR A 294 11.03 1.20 20.70
CA THR A 294 12.26 1.00 19.93
C THR A 294 13.48 0.93 20.86
N THR A 295 14.56 0.32 20.37
CA THR A 295 15.85 0.20 21.06
C THR A 295 16.98 0.69 20.17
N ILE A 296 17.89 1.51 20.70
CA ILE A 296 19.10 1.91 19.95
C ILE A 296 19.94 0.65 19.68
N LYS A 297 20.36 0.49 18.42
CA LYS A 297 21.13 -0.65 17.92
C LYS A 297 22.56 -0.27 17.54
N ASN A 298 22.73 0.90 16.93
CA ASN A 298 24.04 1.44 16.54
C ASN A 298 23.96 2.96 16.32
N ILE A 299 25.07 3.67 16.51
CA ILE A 299 25.24 5.08 16.18
C ILE A 299 26.57 5.24 15.45
N ALA A 300 26.54 5.67 14.18
CA ALA A 300 27.73 5.83 13.37
C ALA A 300 27.49 6.85 12.24
N ASN A 301 28.48 7.69 11.92
CA ASN A 301 28.42 8.65 10.80
C ASN A 301 27.15 9.53 10.81
N ASN A 302 26.70 9.97 12.00
CA ASN A 302 25.44 10.67 12.28
C ASN A 302 24.14 9.89 11.97
N PHE A 303 24.21 8.61 11.60
CA PHE A 303 23.05 7.73 11.59
C PHE A 303 22.79 7.17 12.98
N ILE A 304 21.54 7.23 13.44
CA ILE A 304 21.06 6.59 14.67
C ILE A 304 20.12 5.46 14.26
N HIS A 305 20.57 4.22 14.47
CA HIS A 305 19.80 3.01 14.15
C HIS A 305 18.98 2.58 15.37
N TYR A 306 17.67 2.47 15.18
CA TYR A 306 16.72 1.95 16.15
C TYR A 306 16.12 0.63 15.62
N SER A 307 16.01 -0.39 16.47
CA SER A 307 15.26 -1.61 16.15
C SER A 307 13.91 -1.67 16.85
N THR A 308 12.95 -2.39 16.26
CA THR A 308 11.68 -2.76 16.91
C THR A 308 11.21 -4.14 16.45
N ASN A 309 10.52 -4.85 17.35
CA ASN A 309 9.90 -6.15 17.08
C ASN A 309 8.40 -6.03 16.68
N SER A 310 7.90 -4.81 16.53
CA SER A 310 6.50 -4.51 16.19
C SER A 310 6.42 -3.97 14.76
N ARG A 311 5.84 -4.76 13.85
CA ARG A 311 5.74 -4.39 12.41
C ARG A 311 4.92 -3.11 12.19
N ILE A 312 3.86 -2.91 12.98
CA ILE A 312 3.05 -1.67 12.99
C ILE A 312 3.90 -0.48 13.47
N THR A 313 4.75 -0.67 14.47
CA THR A 313 5.67 0.38 14.94
C THR A 313 6.72 0.74 13.90
N TYR A 314 7.28 -0.25 13.21
CA TYR A 314 8.21 -0.04 12.10
C TYR A 314 7.58 0.77 10.95
N GLN A 315 6.35 0.45 10.55
CA GLN A 315 5.63 1.18 9.50
C GLN A 315 5.35 2.63 9.91
N MET A 316 4.69 2.84 11.05
CA MET A 316 4.33 4.16 11.58
C MET A 316 5.54 5.10 11.76
N LEU A 317 6.71 4.56 12.13
CA LEU A 317 7.93 5.36 12.30
C LEU A 317 8.67 5.64 10.99
N ASN A 318 8.52 4.79 9.97
CA ASN A 318 9.08 5.02 8.63
C ASN A 318 8.22 6.00 7.80
N GLU A 319 6.90 6.01 7.99
CA GLU A 319 5.98 6.93 7.29
C GLU A 319 6.27 8.42 7.62
N ASP A 320 6.83 8.71 8.81
CA ASP A 320 7.16 10.05 9.30
C ASP A 320 8.68 10.32 9.42
N ILE A 321 9.52 9.47 8.82
CA ILE A 321 10.97 9.41 9.06
C ILE A 321 11.73 10.74 8.80
N ASP A 322 11.32 11.52 7.80
CA ASP A 322 11.94 12.81 7.48
C ASP A 322 11.64 13.89 8.53
N LYS A 323 10.41 13.88 9.10
CA LYS A 323 10.02 14.81 10.17
C LYS A 323 10.77 14.46 11.45
N ILE A 324 10.82 13.17 11.79
CA ILE A 324 11.62 12.64 12.91
C ILE A 324 13.09 13.06 12.75
N THR A 325 13.67 12.84 11.56
CA THR A 325 15.06 13.20 11.24
C THR A 325 15.31 14.71 11.34
N THR A 326 14.34 15.53 10.93
CA THR A 326 14.39 17.00 11.08
C THR A 326 14.39 17.40 12.56
N ILE A 327 13.45 16.87 13.36
CA ILE A 327 13.34 17.15 14.80
C ILE A 327 14.64 16.81 15.55
N PHE A 328 15.25 15.66 15.21
CA PHE A 328 16.55 15.24 15.78
C PHE A 328 17.68 16.18 15.34
N SER A 329 17.76 16.54 14.06
CA SER A 329 18.83 17.41 13.54
C SER A 329 18.77 18.82 14.12
N GLU A 330 17.55 19.37 14.31
CA GLU A 330 17.34 20.62 15.02
C GLU A 330 17.77 20.54 16.49
N HIS A 331 17.45 19.44 17.17
CA HIS A 331 17.71 19.27 18.60
C HIS A 331 19.20 19.07 18.92
N PHE A 332 19.91 18.26 18.13
CA PHE A 332 21.36 18.03 18.29
C PHE A 332 22.23 19.06 17.54
N HIS A 333 21.62 20.08 16.92
CA HIS A 333 22.27 21.13 16.12
C HIS A 333 23.29 20.60 15.07
N THR A 334 23.05 19.38 14.57
CA THR A 334 23.94 18.63 13.69
C THR A 334 23.10 17.84 12.67
N PRO A 335 23.60 17.59 11.45
CA PRO A 335 22.85 16.82 10.46
C PRO A 335 22.82 15.34 10.88
N VAL A 336 21.69 14.90 11.43
CA VAL A 336 21.42 13.53 11.88
C VAL A 336 20.61 12.79 10.81
N LYS A 337 20.67 11.46 10.78
CA LYS A 337 19.67 10.61 10.11
C LYS A 337 19.16 9.55 11.07
N VAL A 338 17.85 9.41 11.20
CA VAL A 338 17.23 8.34 11.99
C VAL A 338 16.87 7.19 11.05
N VAL A 339 17.17 5.95 11.44
CA VAL A 339 16.88 4.74 10.66
C VAL A 339 16.22 3.72 11.57
N PHE A 340 15.11 3.12 11.11
CA PHE A 340 14.43 2.04 11.81
C PHE A 340 14.67 0.70 11.13
N GLU A 341 14.84 -0.35 11.93
CA GLU A 341 15.00 -1.74 11.49
C GLU A 341 13.96 -2.63 12.19
N PHE A 342 13.34 -3.55 11.45
CA PHE A 342 12.44 -4.55 12.02
C PHE A 342 13.22 -5.82 12.39
N GLU A 343 13.15 -6.26 13.65
CA GLU A 343 13.82 -7.47 14.12
C GLU A 343 12.80 -8.55 14.50
N GLU A 344 12.85 -9.69 13.81
CA GLU A 344 11.99 -10.82 14.11
C GLU A 344 12.32 -11.44 15.47
N PRO A 345 11.32 -11.75 16.31
CA PRO A 345 11.56 -12.31 17.64
C PRO A 345 12.15 -13.73 17.55
N LYS A 346 13.40 -13.87 17.98
CA LYS A 346 14.15 -15.15 17.99
C LYS A 346 13.51 -16.19 18.93
N THR A 347 12.49 -16.90 18.44
CA THR A 347 11.79 -17.94 19.20
C THR A 347 12.63 -19.22 19.30
N GLY A 348 13.50 -19.28 20.30
CA GLY A 348 14.26 -20.49 20.62
C GLY A 348 13.36 -21.67 21.00
N LYS A 349 13.09 -22.56 20.03
CA LYS A 349 12.35 -23.81 20.22
C LYS A 349 13.23 -24.99 19.80
N LYS A 350 13.40 -25.96 20.71
CA LYS A 350 13.92 -27.29 20.35
C LYS A 350 12.78 -28.14 19.78
N TYR A 351 13.05 -28.87 18.71
CA TYR A 351 12.11 -29.77 18.05
C TYR A 351 12.56 -31.23 18.20
N MET A 352 11.63 -32.18 18.07
CA MET A 352 11.88 -33.62 18.02
C MET A 352 11.30 -34.18 16.72
N HIS A 353 11.89 -35.25 16.18
CA HIS A 353 11.55 -35.80 14.86
C HIS A 353 10.22 -36.59 14.82
N GLY A 354 9.65 -36.72 13.61
CA GLY A 354 8.43 -37.48 13.29
C GLY A 354 8.69 -38.64 12.32
N ALA A 355 7.65 -39.40 11.98
CA ALA A 355 7.73 -40.70 11.29
C ALA A 355 7.08 -40.73 9.89
N SER A 356 7.46 -41.73 9.09
CA SER A 356 7.17 -41.82 7.66
C SER A 356 5.74 -42.24 7.27
N TYR A 357 5.36 -41.98 6.02
CA TYR A 357 4.05 -42.30 5.43
C TYR A 357 3.69 -43.79 5.51
N GLU A 358 4.65 -44.71 5.32
CA GLU A 358 4.37 -46.15 5.45
C GLU A 358 4.03 -46.58 6.89
N GLU A 359 4.62 -45.93 7.90
CA GLU A 359 4.24 -46.15 9.29
C GLU A 359 2.83 -45.62 9.59
N ILE A 360 2.49 -44.45 9.03
CA ILE A 360 1.16 -43.84 9.19
C ILE A 360 0.09 -44.73 8.53
N LYS A 361 0.35 -45.27 7.33
CA LYS A 361 -0.52 -46.23 6.66
C LYS A 361 -0.69 -47.54 7.45
N LYS A 362 0.35 -48.03 8.13
CA LYS A 362 0.26 -49.18 9.06
C LYS A 362 -0.53 -48.86 10.33
N LYS A 363 -0.44 -47.63 10.86
CA LYS A 363 -1.09 -47.21 12.12
C LYS A 363 -2.54 -46.77 11.93
N SER A 364 -2.91 -46.21 10.78
CA SER A 364 -4.28 -45.81 10.44
C SER A 364 -4.50 -45.76 8.92
N PRO A 365 -5.11 -46.80 8.31
CA PRO A 365 -5.38 -46.83 6.87
C PRO A 365 -6.22 -45.64 6.40
N LYS A 366 -7.31 -45.32 7.13
CA LYS A 366 -8.21 -44.19 6.81
C LYS A 366 -7.49 -42.85 6.73
N LEU A 367 -6.42 -42.65 7.51
CA LEU A 367 -5.65 -41.40 7.47
C LEU A 367 -4.76 -41.33 6.22
N ALA A 368 -4.16 -42.44 5.79
CA ALA A 368 -3.43 -42.51 4.53
C ALA A 368 -4.35 -42.36 3.31
N ASP A 369 -5.54 -42.97 3.34
CA ASP A 369 -6.55 -42.81 2.29
C ASP A 369 -7.03 -41.35 2.20
N MET A 370 -7.22 -40.68 3.33
CA MET A 370 -7.59 -39.25 3.38
C MET A 370 -6.46 -38.34 2.86
N ILE A 371 -5.19 -38.61 3.22
CA ILE A 371 -4.02 -37.88 2.70
C ILE A 371 -3.95 -38.01 1.17
N LYS A 372 -4.20 -39.21 0.63
CA LYS A 372 -4.23 -39.45 -0.81
C LYS A 372 -5.43 -38.79 -1.51
N ALA A 373 -6.57 -38.68 -0.85
CA ALA A 373 -7.77 -38.03 -1.40
C ALA A 373 -7.66 -36.50 -1.53
N ILE A 374 -6.67 -35.87 -0.87
CA ILE A 374 -6.39 -34.43 -0.93
C ILE A 374 -5.05 -34.11 -1.62
N ASP A 375 -4.45 -35.09 -2.30
CA ASP A 375 -3.13 -35.06 -2.95
C ASP A 375 -1.98 -34.54 -2.03
N GLY A 376 -2.11 -34.81 -0.73
CA GLY A 376 -1.18 -34.35 0.29
C GLY A 376 0.08 -35.22 0.39
N TYR A 377 1.23 -34.59 0.61
CA TYR A 377 2.51 -35.25 0.84
C TYR A 377 3.05 -34.98 2.25
N ILE A 378 3.84 -35.92 2.79
CA ILE A 378 4.46 -35.79 4.11
C ILE A 378 5.86 -35.21 3.96
N ILE A 379 6.12 -34.09 4.65
CA ILE A 379 7.40 -33.40 4.64
C ILE A 379 8.32 -34.03 5.69
N GLU A 380 9.11 -35.02 5.26
CA GLU A 380 10.29 -35.47 6.01
C GLU A 380 11.44 -34.48 5.77
N GLN A 381 11.83 -33.72 6.80
CA GLN A 381 13.06 -32.92 6.74
C GLN A 381 14.28 -33.81 6.99
N LYS A 382 15.19 -33.88 6.02
CA LYS A 382 16.55 -34.38 6.24
C LYS A 382 17.38 -33.33 7.00
N PRO A 383 18.36 -33.74 7.81
CA PRO A 383 19.31 -32.84 8.44
C PRO A 383 20.39 -32.37 7.44
N ASP A 384 20.85 -31.13 7.65
CA ASP A 384 22.19 -30.66 7.30
C ASP A 384 23.16 -30.93 8.47
#